data_AF-A0AAE0TLM4-F1
#
_entry.id   AF-A0AAE0TLM4-F1
#
_cell.length_a   1.000
_cell.length_b   1.000
_cell.length_c   1.000
_cell.angle_alpha   90.00
_cell.angle_beta   90.00
_cell.angle_gamma   90.00
#
_symmetry.space_group_name_H-M   'P 1'
#
loop_
_entity.id
_entity.type
_entity.pdbx_description
1 polymer ?
#
loop_
_entity_poly.entity_id
_entity_poly.type
_entity_poly.pdbx_seq_one_letter_code
_entity_poly.pdbx_strand_id
1 'polypeptide(L)'
;MGISYDKSTWAINQVIHKKLTLKGYIKSCVNYALLKDKTSVAFPAIGTGSVGYPKDAVARCFVHAISEFSQAQTSGSLKNVIIVIYHRDFETIMAFEKELQRLLAKRPHRLVANIEEEIVEEEHKVKNEKGTKSSSSDNHSPTPPILLGTYPLLDGCSLTIKHGLLEDSGAAVLVSPTSGIPILNGKIPSAILNAAGGTTIEDELQQKYGKGVNVGDIALTGAGNIRGCNKVYHLKLEDYNAQRGSQFFQAAMIYNSVKKCLKQADKDGVSSIAFTTIGTGGFKWPPQLVADETFQAVKSYINSRPSSGLPLHIIIMIFSQNSPENSVGAND
;
A
#
# COMPACT_ATOMS: atom_id res chain seq x y z
N MET A 1 14.37 -35.73 5.42
CA MET A 1 14.87 -35.24 4.12
C MET A 1 14.49 -33.77 4.01
N GLY A 2 15.44 -32.86 4.24
CA GLY A 2 15.21 -31.43 4.10
C GLY A 2 15.21 -31.04 2.63
N ILE A 3 14.15 -30.40 2.15
CA ILE A 3 14.14 -29.76 0.84
C ILE A 3 15.03 -28.52 0.99
N SER A 4 16.27 -28.62 0.52
CA SER A 4 17.13 -27.46 0.32
C SER A 4 16.52 -26.62 -0.79
N TYR A 5 15.88 -25.50 -0.43
CA TYR A 5 15.48 -24.51 -1.42
C TYR A 5 16.71 -23.73 -1.85
N ASP A 6 17.12 -23.96 -3.09
CA ASP A 6 18.20 -23.23 -3.75
C ASP A 6 17.89 -21.72 -3.75
N LYS A 7 18.86 -20.90 -3.32
CA LYS A 7 18.77 -19.43 -3.34
C LYS A 7 18.39 -18.89 -4.73
N SER A 8 18.73 -19.62 -5.80
CA SER A 8 18.34 -19.29 -7.17
C SER A 8 16.82 -19.41 -7.38
N THR A 9 16.20 -20.49 -6.88
CA THR A 9 14.74 -20.69 -6.95
C THR A 9 13.98 -19.65 -6.11
N TRP A 10 14.54 -19.16 -5.01
CA TRP A 10 13.95 -18.06 -4.23
C TRP A 10 14.00 -16.71 -4.96
N ALA A 11 15.14 -16.36 -5.57
CA ALA A 11 15.26 -15.15 -6.36
C ALA A 11 14.33 -15.20 -7.59
N ILE A 12 14.23 -16.36 -8.24
CA ILE A 12 13.31 -16.61 -9.35
C ILE A 12 11.85 -16.51 -8.88
N ASN A 13 11.49 -17.10 -7.75
CA ASN A 13 10.13 -17.01 -7.19
C ASN A 13 9.79 -15.57 -6.77
N GLN A 14 10.73 -14.80 -6.21
CA GLN A 14 10.52 -13.37 -5.99
C GLN A 14 10.31 -12.61 -7.30
N VAL A 15 11.10 -12.88 -8.33
CA VAL A 15 10.97 -12.21 -9.64
C VAL A 15 9.64 -12.60 -10.31
N ILE A 16 9.23 -13.86 -10.24
CA ILE A 16 7.95 -14.35 -10.76
C ILE A 16 6.79 -13.74 -9.97
N HIS A 17 6.86 -13.73 -8.65
CA HIS A 17 5.82 -13.14 -7.78
C HIS A 17 5.69 -11.64 -8.01
N LYS A 18 6.80 -10.89 -8.04
CA LYS A 18 6.82 -9.45 -8.36
C LYS A 18 6.22 -9.15 -9.74
N LYS A 19 6.54 -9.97 -10.75
CA LYS A 19 5.94 -9.88 -12.09
C LYS A 19 4.43 -10.18 -12.07
N LEU A 20 3.99 -11.18 -11.31
CA LEU A 20 2.58 -11.54 -11.19
C LEU A 20 1.78 -10.45 -10.45
N THR A 21 2.33 -9.85 -9.40
CA THR A 21 1.72 -8.75 -8.65
C THR A 21 1.57 -7.49 -9.51
N LEU A 22 2.62 -7.09 -10.24
CA LEU A 22 2.56 -5.92 -11.11
C LEU A 22 1.56 -6.12 -12.26
N LYS A 23 1.54 -7.30 -12.88
CA LYS A 23 0.56 -7.67 -13.89
C LYS A 23 -0.88 -7.63 -13.34
N GLY A 24 -1.09 -8.16 -12.14
CA GLY A 24 -2.38 -8.15 -11.46
C GLY A 24 -2.89 -6.73 -11.15
N TYR A 25 -1.98 -5.84 -10.73
CA TYR A 25 -2.28 -4.43 -10.52
C TYR A 25 -2.76 -3.76 -11.80
N ILE A 26 -1.99 -3.87 -12.89
CA ILE A 26 -2.34 -3.25 -14.19
C ILE A 26 -3.71 -3.75 -14.65
N LYS A 27 -3.94 -5.07 -14.58
CA LYS A 27 -5.23 -5.68 -14.95
C LYS A 27 -6.38 -5.13 -14.11
N SER A 28 -6.18 -4.93 -12.81
CA SER A 28 -7.21 -4.40 -11.92
C SER A 28 -7.58 -2.96 -12.25
N CYS A 29 -6.58 -2.10 -12.48
CA CYS A 29 -6.81 -0.70 -12.88
C CYS A 29 -7.52 -0.59 -14.23
N VAL A 30 -7.11 -1.40 -15.21
CA VAL A 30 -7.75 -1.46 -16.52
C VAL A 30 -9.21 -1.92 -16.41
N ASN A 31 -9.47 -3.00 -15.66
CA ASN A 31 -10.84 -3.48 -15.43
C ASN A 31 -11.71 -2.44 -14.72
N TYR A 32 -11.14 -1.71 -13.77
CA TYR A 32 -11.85 -0.63 -13.10
C TYR A 32 -12.16 0.54 -14.04
N ALA A 33 -11.22 0.91 -14.92
CA ALA A 33 -11.44 1.92 -15.94
C ALA A 33 -12.58 1.52 -16.90
N LEU A 34 -12.61 0.26 -17.34
CA LEU A 34 -13.72 -0.29 -18.13
C LEU A 34 -15.05 -0.25 -17.37
N LEU A 35 -15.07 -0.68 -16.11
CA LEU A 35 -16.27 -0.64 -15.26
C LEU A 35 -16.84 0.78 -15.12
N LYS A 36 -15.97 1.79 -15.16
CA LYS A 36 -16.33 3.21 -15.08
C LYS A 36 -16.46 3.89 -16.44
N ASP A 37 -16.54 3.09 -17.50
CA ASP A 37 -16.68 3.52 -18.90
C ASP A 37 -15.67 4.60 -19.32
N LYS A 38 -14.41 4.44 -18.88
CA LYS A 38 -13.33 5.37 -19.19
C LYS A 38 -12.65 5.00 -20.50
N THR A 39 -12.26 6.02 -21.25
CA THR A 39 -11.56 5.88 -22.54
C THR A 39 -10.04 5.87 -22.40
N SER A 40 -9.51 6.30 -21.25
CA SER A 40 -8.07 6.29 -20.97
C SER A 40 -7.74 5.90 -19.53
N VAL A 41 -6.56 5.30 -19.35
CA VAL A 41 -5.93 5.06 -18.03
C VAL A 41 -4.45 5.43 -18.09
N ALA A 42 -3.93 6.06 -17.05
CA ALA A 42 -2.53 6.43 -16.93
C ALA A 42 -1.87 5.68 -15.77
N PHE A 43 -0.66 5.19 -15.99
CA PHE A 43 0.12 4.44 -15.02
C PHE A 43 1.50 5.06 -14.83
N PRO A 44 1.95 5.30 -13.60
CA PRO A 44 3.36 5.55 -13.37
C PRO A 44 4.19 4.29 -13.67
N ALA A 45 5.50 4.44 -13.86
CA ALA A 45 6.45 3.32 -13.87
C ALA A 45 6.58 2.68 -12.47
N ILE A 46 5.54 1.96 -12.04
CA ILE A 46 5.41 1.48 -10.66
C ILE A 46 6.55 0.53 -10.31
N GLY A 47 7.22 0.85 -9.20
CA GLY A 47 8.29 0.04 -8.64
C GLY A 47 9.71 0.43 -9.09
N THR A 48 9.88 1.27 -10.12
CA THR A 48 11.23 1.63 -10.62
C THR A 48 11.97 2.67 -9.76
N GLY A 49 11.25 3.38 -8.88
CA GLY A 49 11.79 4.35 -7.93
C GLY A 49 12.35 3.71 -6.66
N SER A 50 11.91 4.17 -5.48
CA SER A 50 12.41 3.73 -4.17
C SER A 50 12.27 2.23 -3.87
N VAL A 51 11.37 1.54 -4.57
CA VAL A 51 11.16 0.08 -4.47
C VAL A 51 12.25 -0.71 -5.21
N GLY A 52 12.97 -0.09 -6.16
CA GLY A 52 14.16 -0.65 -6.79
C GLY A 52 13.91 -1.85 -7.72
N TYR A 53 12.72 -1.96 -8.32
CA TYR A 53 12.47 -3.03 -9.29
C TYR A 53 13.30 -2.80 -10.57
N PRO A 54 13.84 -3.87 -11.19
CA PRO A 54 14.56 -3.73 -12.45
C PRO A 54 13.67 -3.09 -13.52
N LYS A 55 14.12 -1.95 -14.06
CA LYS A 55 13.38 -1.09 -14.98
C LYS A 55 12.91 -1.85 -16.24
N ASP A 56 13.78 -2.71 -16.75
CA ASP A 56 13.53 -3.58 -17.89
C ASP A 56 12.47 -4.67 -17.59
N ALA A 57 12.45 -5.21 -16.37
CA ALA A 57 11.44 -6.16 -15.95
C ALA A 57 10.07 -5.51 -15.77
N VAL A 58 10.03 -4.28 -15.22
CA VAL A 58 8.80 -3.47 -15.11
C VAL A 58 8.27 -3.15 -16.50
N ALA A 59 9.09 -2.59 -17.40
CA ALA A 59 8.72 -2.28 -18.78
C ALA A 59 8.14 -3.51 -19.51
N ARG A 60 8.84 -4.65 -19.43
CA ARG A 60 8.35 -5.93 -20.00
C ARG A 60 6.99 -6.33 -19.46
N CYS A 61 6.81 -6.24 -18.15
CA CYS A 61 5.57 -6.62 -17.49
C CYS A 61 4.40 -5.74 -17.95
N PHE A 62 4.62 -4.41 -18.01
CA PHE A 62 3.64 -3.45 -18.49
C PHE A 62 3.21 -3.73 -19.92
N VAL A 63 4.17 -3.76 -20.85
CA VAL A 63 3.90 -3.97 -22.28
C VAL A 63 3.20 -5.33 -22.50
N HIS A 64 3.62 -6.37 -21.78
CA HIS A 64 3.00 -7.68 -21.87
C HIS A 64 1.56 -7.69 -21.33
N ALA A 65 1.31 -7.11 -20.16
CA ALA A 65 -0.02 -7.06 -19.55
C ALA A 65 -1.01 -6.26 -20.42
N ILE A 66 -0.57 -5.13 -20.96
CA ILE A 66 -1.39 -4.28 -21.85
C ILE A 66 -1.66 -5.01 -23.17
N SER A 67 -0.66 -5.70 -23.74
CA SER A 67 -0.82 -6.46 -24.98
C SER A 67 -1.78 -7.64 -24.82
N GLU A 68 -1.68 -8.41 -23.71
CA GLU A 68 -2.62 -9.48 -23.40
C GLU A 68 -4.05 -8.93 -23.22
N PHE A 69 -4.21 -7.83 -22.50
CA PHE A 69 -5.50 -7.18 -22.32
C PHE A 69 -6.10 -6.73 -23.67
N SER A 70 -5.30 -6.07 -24.50
CA SER A 70 -5.73 -5.62 -25.84
C SER A 70 -6.16 -6.78 -26.74
N GLN A 71 -5.54 -7.96 -26.61
CA GLN A 71 -5.91 -9.15 -27.38
C GLN A 71 -7.18 -9.84 -26.85
N ALA A 72 -7.38 -9.84 -25.54
CA ALA A 72 -8.54 -10.43 -24.90
C ALA A 72 -9.81 -9.58 -25.06
N GLN A 73 -9.67 -8.28 -25.35
CA GLN A 73 -10.78 -7.34 -25.49
C GLN A 73 -11.32 -7.33 -26.94
N THR A 74 -12.54 -7.83 -27.15
CA THR A 74 -13.26 -7.74 -28.43
C THR A 74 -14.19 -6.53 -28.53
N SER A 75 -14.59 -5.94 -27.39
CA SER A 75 -15.36 -4.70 -27.31
C SER A 75 -15.09 -3.98 -25.98
N GLY A 76 -14.98 -2.64 -25.99
CA GLY A 76 -14.69 -1.84 -24.79
C GLY A 76 -14.47 -0.35 -25.08
N SER A 77 -14.77 0.49 -24.09
CA SER A 77 -14.60 1.95 -24.15
C SER A 77 -13.15 2.41 -23.98
N LEU A 78 -12.31 1.63 -23.30
CA LEU A 78 -10.91 1.97 -23.08
C LEU A 78 -10.09 1.91 -24.38
N LYS A 79 -9.54 3.05 -24.81
CA LYS A 79 -8.75 3.22 -26.03
C LYS A 79 -7.28 3.52 -25.76
N ASN A 80 -6.99 4.28 -24.71
CA ASN A 80 -5.66 4.80 -24.44
C ASN A 80 -5.09 4.27 -23.12
N VAL A 81 -3.89 3.70 -23.17
CA VAL A 81 -3.10 3.39 -21.98
C VAL A 81 -1.85 4.25 -22.01
N ILE A 82 -1.69 5.12 -21.02
CA ILE A 82 -0.61 6.09 -20.92
C ILE A 82 0.36 5.60 -19.85
N ILE A 83 1.65 5.57 -20.17
CA ILE A 83 2.71 5.27 -19.19
C ILE A 83 3.42 6.59 -18.88
N VAL A 84 3.31 7.02 -17.63
CA VAL A 84 3.89 8.27 -17.13
C VAL A 84 5.23 7.97 -16.49
N ILE A 85 6.30 8.48 -17.09
CA ILE A 85 7.67 8.30 -16.62
C ILE A 85 8.23 9.65 -16.24
N TYR A 86 8.92 9.73 -15.11
CA TYR A 86 9.61 10.94 -14.70
C TYR A 86 10.70 11.29 -15.72
N HIS A 87 10.69 12.53 -16.24
CA HIS A 87 11.50 12.92 -17.40
C HIS A 87 13.01 12.82 -17.16
N ARG A 88 13.47 12.85 -15.90
CA ARG A 88 14.90 12.67 -15.56
C ARG A 88 15.31 11.21 -15.40
N ASP A 89 14.38 10.26 -15.44
CA ASP A 89 14.65 8.82 -15.32
C ASP A 89 14.87 8.19 -16.70
N PHE A 90 15.97 8.57 -17.36
CA PHE A 90 16.31 8.14 -18.71
C PHE A 90 16.40 6.61 -18.84
N GLU A 91 16.88 5.91 -17.83
CA GLU A 91 16.95 4.43 -17.87
C GLU A 91 15.56 3.79 -17.92
N THR A 92 14.58 4.34 -17.20
CA THR A 92 13.21 3.83 -17.26
C THR A 92 12.57 4.18 -18.60
N ILE A 93 12.81 5.39 -19.13
CA ILE A 93 12.36 5.79 -20.47
C ILE A 93 12.88 4.80 -21.51
N MET A 94 14.20 4.58 -21.56
CA MET A 94 14.84 3.65 -22.50
C MET A 94 14.31 2.21 -22.36
N ALA A 95 14.06 1.75 -21.13
CA ALA A 95 13.51 0.41 -20.89
C ALA A 95 12.12 0.25 -21.51
N PHE A 96 11.25 1.25 -21.37
CA PHE A 96 9.91 1.23 -21.96
C PHE A 96 9.93 1.40 -23.48
N GLU A 97 10.75 2.31 -24.02
CA GLU A 97 10.94 2.48 -25.46
C GLU A 97 11.39 1.17 -26.11
N LYS A 98 12.39 0.50 -25.53
CA LYS A 98 12.90 -0.78 -26.02
C LYS A 98 11.82 -1.86 -26.06
N GLU A 99 10.99 -1.97 -25.02
CA GLU A 99 9.92 -2.98 -25.00
C GLU A 99 8.76 -2.64 -25.94
N LEU A 100 8.45 -1.35 -26.12
CA LEU A 100 7.47 -0.92 -27.11
C LEU A 100 7.96 -1.23 -28.54
N GLN A 101 9.21 -0.89 -28.87
CA GLN A 101 9.83 -1.25 -30.14
C GLN A 101 9.79 -2.76 -30.38
N ARG A 102 10.10 -3.57 -29.36
CA ARG A 102 10.02 -5.03 -29.44
C ARG A 102 8.60 -5.53 -29.69
N LEU A 103 7.58 -4.88 -29.13
CA LEU A 103 6.18 -5.21 -29.37
C LEU A 103 5.79 -4.86 -30.82
N LEU A 104 6.20 -3.69 -31.32
CA LEU A 104 5.90 -3.23 -32.68
C LEU A 104 6.61 -4.07 -33.74
N ALA A 105 7.88 -4.43 -33.54
CA ALA A 105 8.65 -5.28 -34.45
C ALA A 105 8.05 -6.70 -34.63
N LYS A 106 7.25 -7.17 -33.66
CA LYS A 106 6.55 -8.45 -33.72
C LYS A 106 5.22 -8.42 -34.49
N ARG A 107 4.78 -7.25 -34.94
CA ARG A 107 3.54 -7.05 -35.70
C ARG A 107 3.79 -6.12 -36.90
N PRO A 108 4.22 -6.64 -38.07
CA PRO A 108 4.41 -5.80 -39.26
C PRO A 108 3.08 -5.25 -39.84
N HIS A 109 1.92 -5.61 -39.30
CA HIS A 109 0.63 -5.07 -39.74
C HIS A 109 -0.27 -4.68 -38.56
N ARG A 110 -0.85 -3.47 -38.67
CA ARG A 110 -1.76 -2.75 -37.75
C ARG A 110 -1.13 -2.09 -36.53
N LEU A 111 -0.53 -0.92 -36.74
CA LEU A 111 -0.68 0.31 -35.92
C LEU A 111 0.30 1.37 -36.47
N VAL A 112 0.02 1.86 -37.68
CA VAL A 112 0.60 3.12 -38.17
C VAL A 112 -0.58 3.95 -38.62
N ALA A 113 -1.05 4.82 -37.73
CA ALA A 113 -1.77 6.04 -38.07
C ALA A 113 -1.78 6.90 -36.80
N ASN A 114 -1.27 8.12 -36.95
CA ASN A 114 -1.35 9.25 -36.02
C ASN A 114 -0.17 9.45 -35.06
N ILE A 115 1.05 9.36 -35.57
CA ILE A 115 2.15 10.21 -35.09
C ILE A 115 2.67 11.00 -36.30
N GLU A 116 1.88 11.94 -36.78
CA GLU A 116 2.39 13.11 -37.50
C GLU A 116 1.55 14.30 -37.03
N GLU A 117 2.23 15.42 -36.79
CA GLU A 117 1.75 16.75 -36.37
C GLU A 117 1.65 17.04 -34.86
N GLU A 118 2.79 17.40 -34.25
CA GLU A 118 3.02 18.71 -33.60
C GLU A 118 4.43 18.75 -32.97
N ILE A 119 5.45 19.01 -33.79
CA ILE A 119 6.72 19.60 -33.34
C ILE A 119 7.12 20.64 -34.38
N VAL A 120 6.63 21.86 -34.23
CA VAL A 120 7.31 23.07 -34.72
C VAL A 120 6.98 24.21 -33.74
N GLU A 121 8.05 24.84 -33.24
CA GLU A 121 8.12 26.16 -32.61
C GLU A 121 7.58 26.35 -31.17
N GLU A 122 8.51 26.36 -30.20
CA GLU A 122 8.70 27.50 -29.29
C GLU A 122 10.02 27.36 -28.47
N GLU A 123 11.17 27.40 -29.16
CA GLU A 123 12.39 27.95 -28.54
C GLU A 123 12.40 29.45 -28.84
N HIS A 124 11.97 30.28 -27.88
CA HIS A 124 12.47 31.63 -27.55
C HIS A 124 11.42 32.48 -26.80
N LYS A 125 11.47 32.43 -25.47
CA LYS A 125 11.10 33.44 -24.44
C LYS A 125 10.75 32.63 -23.19
N VAL A 126 11.52 32.66 -22.10
CA VAL A 126 11.55 33.77 -21.14
C VAL A 126 12.91 33.76 -20.43
N LYS A 127 13.65 34.86 -20.54
CA LYS A 127 14.63 35.28 -19.52
C LYS A 127 13.92 36.25 -18.56
N ASN A 128 14.35 36.16 -17.31
CA ASN A 128 14.08 37.06 -16.17
C ASN A 128 12.67 37.00 -15.58
N GLU A 129 12.57 36.41 -14.39
CA GLU A 129 12.15 37.19 -13.23
C GLU A 129 12.71 36.61 -11.92
N LYS A 130 13.18 37.52 -11.08
CA LYS A 130 13.93 37.28 -9.85
C LYS A 130 13.02 36.77 -8.75
N GLY A 131 13.58 35.91 -7.92
CA GLY A 131 12.93 35.37 -6.74
C GLY A 131 12.43 36.44 -5.78
N THR A 132 11.30 36.12 -5.16
CA THR A 132 10.88 36.70 -3.88
C THR A 132 10.60 35.53 -2.95
N LYS A 133 11.42 35.41 -1.90
CA LYS A 133 11.17 34.50 -0.78
C LYS A 133 9.99 35.06 0.02
N SER A 134 8.83 34.43 -0.08
CA SER A 134 7.76 34.65 0.89
C SER A 134 7.70 33.45 1.83
N SER A 135 8.12 33.69 3.07
CA SER A 135 7.81 32.87 4.23
C SER A 135 6.30 32.81 4.41
N SER A 136 5.68 31.67 4.13
CA SER A 136 4.32 31.37 4.54
C SER A 136 4.36 30.20 5.52
N SER A 137 3.98 30.49 6.75
CA SER A 137 3.66 29.53 7.80
C SER A 137 2.63 28.50 7.29
N ASP A 138 3.05 27.24 7.22
CA ASP A 138 2.22 26.12 6.80
C ASP A 138 1.14 25.82 7.84
N ASN A 139 -0.02 26.45 7.70
CA ASN A 139 -1.26 25.92 8.25
C ASN A 139 -1.71 24.75 7.36
N HIS A 140 -1.12 23.58 7.62
CA HIS A 140 -1.43 22.34 6.91
C HIS A 140 -2.88 21.92 7.22
N SER A 141 -3.79 22.16 6.28
CA SER A 141 -5.09 21.48 6.29
C SER A 141 -4.84 19.99 6.07
N PRO A 142 -5.51 19.07 6.79
CA PRO A 142 -5.31 17.63 6.63
C PRO A 142 -5.72 17.21 5.21
N THR A 143 -4.79 16.63 4.46
CA THR A 143 -5.07 16.07 3.13
C THR A 143 -5.88 14.78 3.30
N PRO A 144 -7.08 14.66 2.71
CA PRO A 144 -7.90 13.46 2.87
C PRO A 144 -7.19 12.22 2.31
N PRO A 145 -7.41 11.01 2.89
CA PRO A 145 -6.82 9.79 2.38
C PRO A 145 -7.19 9.51 0.92
N ILE A 146 -6.21 9.07 0.13
CA ILE A 146 -6.37 8.73 -1.28
C ILE A 146 -6.86 7.28 -1.39
N LEU A 147 -8.02 7.05 -2.00
CA LEU A 147 -8.53 5.70 -2.26
C LEU A 147 -7.72 5.03 -3.37
N LEU A 148 -7.10 3.89 -3.07
CA LEU A 148 -6.36 3.08 -4.06
C LEU A 148 -7.23 1.97 -4.67
N GLY A 149 -8.23 1.49 -3.93
CA GLY A 149 -9.21 0.54 -4.45
C GLY A 149 -10.10 -0.05 -3.36
N THR A 150 -11.26 -0.55 -3.78
CA THR A 150 -12.20 -1.29 -2.94
C THR A 150 -12.54 -2.61 -3.61
N TYR A 151 -12.45 -3.69 -2.85
CA TYR A 151 -12.60 -5.06 -3.30
C TYR A 151 -13.75 -5.71 -2.52
N PRO A 152 -14.82 -6.18 -3.18
CA PRO A 152 -15.86 -6.93 -2.51
C PRO A 152 -15.30 -8.27 -2.00
N LEU A 153 -15.74 -8.67 -0.82
CA LEU A 153 -15.48 -9.97 -0.21
C LEU A 153 -16.82 -10.73 -0.02
N LEU A 154 -16.77 -11.92 0.58
CA LEU A 154 -17.99 -12.68 0.90
C LEU A 154 -18.86 -11.97 1.95
N ASP A 155 -20.13 -12.35 2.02
CA ASP A 155 -21.09 -11.92 3.03
C ASP A 155 -21.21 -10.39 3.18
N GLY A 156 -21.15 -9.68 2.05
CA GLY A 156 -21.24 -8.22 1.99
C GLY A 156 -20.03 -7.49 2.57
N CYS A 157 -19.01 -8.20 3.04
CA CYS A 157 -17.79 -7.60 3.54
C CYS A 157 -17.01 -6.94 2.38
N SER A 158 -16.13 -6.00 2.71
CA SER A 158 -15.28 -5.36 1.70
C SER A 158 -13.91 -5.03 2.25
N LEU A 159 -12.92 -5.00 1.36
CA LEU A 159 -11.55 -4.58 1.65
C LEU A 159 -11.25 -3.30 0.88
N THR A 160 -10.81 -2.27 1.56
CA THR A 160 -10.43 -1.00 0.95
C THR A 160 -8.97 -0.70 1.25
N ILE A 161 -8.22 -0.30 0.24
CA ILE A 161 -6.83 0.14 0.40
C ILE A 161 -6.80 1.65 0.17
N LYS A 162 -6.24 2.39 1.12
CA LYS A 162 -6.08 3.85 1.03
C LYS A 162 -4.62 4.22 1.30
N HIS A 163 -4.19 5.35 0.75
CA HIS A 163 -2.95 6.02 1.13
C HIS A 163 -3.28 7.19 2.07
N GLY A 164 -2.69 7.23 3.26
CA GLY A 164 -2.95 8.29 4.25
C GLY A 164 -2.60 7.91 5.68
N LEU A 165 -2.99 8.77 6.62
CA LEU A 165 -2.82 8.57 8.06
C LEU A 165 -3.88 7.63 8.63
N LEU A 166 -3.55 6.85 9.66
CA LEU A 166 -4.45 5.81 10.17
C LEU A 166 -5.69 6.41 10.85
N GLU A 167 -5.49 7.47 11.61
CA GLU A 167 -6.53 8.24 12.29
C GLU A 167 -7.56 8.87 11.33
N ASP A 168 -7.17 9.10 10.07
CA ASP A 168 -8.06 9.62 9.02
C ASP A 168 -8.80 8.53 8.24
N SER A 169 -8.62 7.25 8.61
CA SER A 169 -9.19 6.12 7.87
C SER A 169 -10.73 6.13 7.77
N GLY A 170 -11.39 6.75 8.76
CA GLY A 170 -12.84 6.77 8.95
C GLY A 170 -13.41 5.46 9.50
N ALA A 171 -12.56 4.58 10.05
CA ALA A 171 -12.98 3.30 10.62
C ALA A 171 -13.44 3.44 12.08
N ALA A 172 -14.39 2.60 12.49
CA ALA A 172 -14.85 2.49 13.87
C ALA A 172 -13.79 1.94 14.82
N VAL A 173 -12.81 1.19 14.28
CA VAL A 173 -11.67 0.64 15.02
C VAL A 173 -10.37 0.93 14.31
N LEU A 174 -9.36 1.39 15.05
CA LEU A 174 -7.98 1.52 14.57
C LEU A 174 -7.09 0.46 15.20
N VAL A 175 -6.28 -0.23 14.40
CA VAL A 175 -5.27 -1.17 14.88
C VAL A 175 -3.91 -0.48 14.93
N SER A 176 -3.38 -0.30 16.13
CA SER A 176 -2.16 0.45 16.44
C SER A 176 -1.03 -0.50 16.85
N PRO A 177 -0.07 -0.83 15.96
CA PRO A 177 1.06 -1.66 16.32
C PRO A 177 2.06 -0.87 17.19
N THR A 178 2.46 -1.44 18.33
CA THR A 178 3.36 -0.82 19.32
C THR A 178 4.31 -1.86 19.91
N SER A 179 5.54 -1.46 20.28
CA SER A 179 6.45 -2.33 21.02
C SER A 179 6.27 -2.20 22.53
N GLY A 180 5.52 -1.20 22.99
CA GLY A 180 5.26 -0.93 24.40
C GLY A 180 3.76 -0.95 24.74
N ILE A 181 3.42 -1.67 25.82
CA ILE A 181 2.13 -1.66 26.53
C ILE A 181 2.48 -1.87 28.01
N PRO A 182 2.00 -1.04 28.96
CA PRO A 182 0.99 0.01 28.80
C PRO A 182 1.51 1.31 28.17
N ILE A 183 2.82 1.56 28.20
CA ILE A 183 3.42 2.77 27.63
C ILE A 183 3.62 2.60 26.13
N LEU A 184 2.83 3.32 25.34
CA LEU A 184 2.87 3.26 23.88
C LEU A 184 4.13 3.91 23.31
N ASN A 185 4.62 3.39 22.18
CA ASN A 185 5.76 3.96 21.47
C ASN A 185 5.68 3.78 19.94
N GLY A 186 6.35 4.67 19.22
CA GLY A 186 6.42 4.65 17.77
C GLY A 186 5.41 5.58 17.09
N LYS A 187 5.63 5.81 15.79
CA LYS A 187 4.96 6.86 15.02
C LYS A 187 3.43 6.68 14.95
N ILE A 188 2.94 5.46 14.78
CA ILE A 188 1.50 5.17 14.67
C ILE A 188 0.79 5.41 16.02
N PRO A 189 1.23 4.82 17.15
CA PRO A 189 0.64 5.14 18.44
C PRO A 189 0.70 6.63 18.79
N SER A 190 1.81 7.33 18.49
CA SER A 190 1.91 8.77 18.71
C SER A 190 0.88 9.57 17.89
N ALA A 191 0.68 9.23 16.63
CA ALA A 191 -0.34 9.87 15.79
C ALA A 191 -1.75 9.67 16.35
N ILE A 192 -2.05 8.44 16.81
CA ILE A 192 -3.33 8.12 17.45
C ILE A 192 -3.52 8.88 18.76
N LEU A 193 -2.50 8.96 19.62
CA LEU A 193 -2.58 9.73 20.88
C LEU A 193 -2.82 11.22 20.60
N ASN A 194 -2.12 11.78 19.62
CA ASN A 194 -2.32 13.17 19.20
C ASN A 194 -3.75 13.42 18.69
N ALA A 195 -4.27 12.51 17.86
CA ALA A 195 -5.62 12.61 17.31
C ALA A 195 -6.71 12.37 18.37
N ALA A 196 -6.46 11.49 19.35
CA ALA A 196 -7.37 11.23 20.46
C ALA A 196 -7.46 12.42 21.41
N GLY A 197 -6.33 13.09 21.67
CA GLY A 197 -6.25 14.17 22.64
C GLY A 197 -6.48 13.72 24.09
N GLY A 198 -5.82 14.41 25.03
CA GLY A 198 -5.86 14.04 26.45
C GLY A 198 -5.18 12.70 26.76
N THR A 199 -5.45 12.13 27.93
CA THR A 199 -4.74 10.96 28.50
C THR A 199 -5.58 9.68 28.53
N THR A 200 -6.83 9.72 28.06
CA THR A 200 -7.81 8.63 28.25
C THR A 200 -7.31 7.26 27.78
N ILE A 201 -6.63 7.19 26.63
CA ILE A 201 -6.04 5.95 26.11
C ILE A 201 -4.94 5.43 27.06
N GLU A 202 -4.06 6.30 27.51
CA GLU A 202 -2.91 5.94 28.37
C GLU A 202 -3.39 5.50 29.76
N ASP A 203 -4.37 6.21 30.32
CA ASP A 203 -5.00 5.88 31.61
C ASP A 203 -5.68 4.51 31.56
N GLU A 204 -6.43 4.22 30.48
CA GLU A 204 -7.06 2.91 30.28
C GLU A 204 -6.01 1.79 30.11
N LEU A 205 -4.93 2.04 29.37
CA LEU A 205 -3.84 1.07 29.21
C LEU A 205 -3.17 0.77 30.55
N GLN A 206 -2.87 1.80 31.33
CA GLN A 206 -2.25 1.62 32.64
C GLN A 206 -3.19 0.87 33.61
N GLN A 207 -4.48 1.19 33.60
CA GLN A 207 -5.49 0.56 34.47
C GLN A 207 -5.72 -0.92 34.12
N LYS A 208 -5.91 -1.23 32.83
CA LYS A 208 -6.31 -2.58 32.37
C LYS A 208 -5.11 -3.48 32.06
N TYR A 209 -4.01 -2.89 31.61
CA TYR A 209 -2.84 -3.59 31.06
C TYR A 209 -1.52 -3.12 31.68
N GLY A 210 -1.54 -2.65 32.92
CA GLY A 210 -0.34 -2.19 33.65
C GLY A 210 0.79 -3.22 33.75
N LYS A 211 0.48 -4.52 33.61
CA LYS A 211 1.45 -5.63 33.57
C LYS A 211 1.99 -5.95 32.16
N GLY A 212 1.52 -5.22 31.15
CA GLY A 212 1.80 -5.49 29.74
C GLY A 212 0.90 -6.57 29.14
N VAL A 213 1.20 -6.88 27.88
CA VAL A 213 0.50 -7.83 27.02
C VAL A 213 1.54 -8.62 26.23
N ASN A 214 1.27 -9.89 25.93
CA ASN A 214 2.22 -10.72 25.18
C ASN A 214 2.36 -10.26 23.73
N VAL A 215 3.48 -10.57 23.11
CA VAL A 215 3.70 -10.33 21.68
C VAL A 215 2.63 -11.07 20.86
N GLY A 216 2.02 -10.35 19.93
CA GLY A 216 0.93 -10.84 19.08
C GLY A 216 -0.46 -10.74 19.70
N ASP A 217 -0.59 -10.36 20.97
CA ASP A 217 -1.86 -10.03 21.63
C ASP A 217 -2.21 -8.53 21.49
N ILE A 218 -3.47 -8.19 21.80
CA ILE A 218 -4.03 -6.84 21.66
C ILE A 218 -4.52 -6.30 23.02
N ALA A 219 -4.24 -5.04 23.31
CA ALA A 219 -4.90 -4.29 24.37
C ALA A 219 -6.02 -3.41 23.79
N LEU A 220 -7.14 -3.29 24.49
CA LEU A 220 -8.34 -2.60 24.01
C LEU A 220 -8.59 -1.33 24.83
N THR A 221 -8.76 -0.19 24.16
CA THR A 221 -9.15 1.09 24.78
C THR A 221 -10.28 1.76 24.00
N GLY A 222 -10.91 2.79 24.58
CA GLY A 222 -11.61 3.81 23.81
C GLY A 222 -10.67 4.55 22.83
N ALA A 223 -11.24 5.39 21.97
CA ALA A 223 -10.50 6.15 20.97
C ALA A 223 -10.30 7.64 21.31
N GLY A 224 -10.66 8.08 22.51
CA GLY A 224 -10.65 9.51 22.87
C GLY A 224 -11.54 10.32 21.92
N ASN A 225 -11.01 11.43 21.40
CA ASN A 225 -11.75 12.35 20.52
C ASN A 225 -11.55 12.08 19.01
N ILE A 226 -11.02 10.92 18.62
CA ILE A 226 -10.86 10.58 17.19
C ILE A 226 -12.23 10.47 16.52
N ARG A 227 -12.50 11.35 15.55
CA ARG A 227 -13.81 11.42 14.89
C ARG A 227 -14.14 10.11 14.15
N GLY A 228 -15.31 9.54 14.47
CA GLY A 228 -15.82 8.33 13.80
C GLY A 228 -15.14 7.03 14.22
N CYS A 229 -14.20 7.10 15.17
CA CYS A 229 -13.57 5.94 15.77
C CYS A 229 -14.07 5.75 17.21
N ASN A 230 -14.38 4.51 17.57
CA ASN A 230 -14.91 4.16 18.88
C ASN A 230 -13.85 3.47 19.75
N LYS A 231 -12.95 2.71 19.13
CA LYS A 231 -11.96 1.88 19.84
C LYS A 231 -10.62 1.85 19.14
N VAL A 232 -9.57 1.64 19.94
CA VAL A 232 -8.22 1.37 19.45
C VAL A 232 -7.77 0.01 19.95
N TYR A 233 -7.28 -0.82 19.02
CA TYR A 233 -6.66 -2.11 19.32
C TYR A 233 -5.14 -1.94 19.26
N HIS A 234 -4.51 -1.88 20.42
CA HIS A 234 -3.06 -1.74 20.54
C HIS A 234 -2.41 -3.12 20.40
N LEU A 235 -1.86 -3.40 19.24
CA LEU A 235 -1.25 -4.68 18.91
C LEU A 235 0.21 -4.67 19.36
N LYS A 236 0.55 -5.54 20.33
CA LYS A 236 1.93 -5.71 20.79
C LYS A 236 2.73 -6.45 19.73
N LEU A 237 3.80 -5.83 19.23
CA LEU A 237 4.76 -6.44 18.31
C LEU A 237 6.20 -6.24 18.77
N GLU A 238 7.08 -7.03 18.18
CA GLU A 238 8.52 -6.87 18.31
C GLU A 238 9.15 -6.72 16.93
N ASP A 239 10.38 -6.22 16.93
CA ASP A 239 11.23 -6.15 15.75
C ASP A 239 11.35 -7.54 15.11
N TYR A 240 11.29 -7.57 13.77
CA TYR A 240 11.42 -8.78 12.97
C TYR A 240 12.67 -9.60 13.35
N ASN A 241 13.78 -8.91 13.65
CA ASN A 241 15.05 -9.53 14.03
C ASN A 241 15.14 -9.93 15.51
N ALA A 242 14.28 -9.38 16.38
CA ALA A 242 14.24 -9.75 17.79
C ALA A 242 13.51 -11.09 18.01
N GLN A 243 12.67 -11.48 17.05
CA GLN A 243 11.94 -12.74 17.12
C GLN A 243 12.86 -13.94 16.88
N ARG A 244 13.07 -14.72 17.93
CA ARG A 244 13.71 -16.03 17.83
C ARG A 244 12.73 -17.01 17.21
N GLY A 245 13.07 -17.56 16.04
CA GLY A 245 12.25 -18.57 15.38
C GLY A 245 12.50 -18.64 13.89
N SER A 246 11.90 -19.65 13.24
CA SER A 246 11.90 -19.74 11.79
C SER A 246 11.01 -18.65 11.18
N GLN A 247 11.26 -18.33 9.92
CA GLN A 247 10.42 -17.42 9.13
C GLN A 247 8.93 -17.81 9.14
N PHE A 248 8.63 -19.11 9.29
CA PHE A 248 7.27 -19.61 9.44
C PHE A 248 6.58 -19.05 10.69
N PHE A 249 7.26 -19.03 11.84
CA PHE A 249 6.69 -18.47 13.07
C PHE A 249 6.47 -16.96 12.98
N GLN A 250 7.37 -16.27 12.29
CA GLN A 250 7.23 -14.83 12.04
C GLN A 250 6.01 -14.57 11.14
N ALA A 251 5.89 -15.26 10.01
CA ALA A 251 4.72 -15.16 9.13
C ALA A 251 3.40 -15.46 9.87
N ALA A 252 3.39 -16.54 10.66
CA ALA A 252 2.24 -16.91 11.48
C ALA A 252 1.86 -15.82 12.49
N MET A 253 2.79 -15.00 12.95
CA MET A 253 2.48 -13.91 13.86
C MET A 253 1.60 -12.84 13.21
N ILE A 254 2.01 -12.30 12.05
CA ILE A 254 1.20 -11.29 11.34
C ILE A 254 -0.18 -11.87 11.00
N TYR A 255 -0.21 -13.09 10.48
CA TYR A 255 -1.45 -13.80 10.16
C TYR A 255 -2.39 -13.89 11.38
N ASN A 256 -1.88 -14.37 12.51
CA ASN A 256 -2.67 -14.56 13.72
C ASN A 256 -3.08 -13.24 14.37
N SER A 257 -2.22 -12.22 14.33
CA SER A 257 -2.52 -10.89 14.85
C SER A 257 -3.64 -10.21 14.07
N VAL A 258 -3.60 -10.26 12.74
CA VAL A 258 -4.68 -9.75 11.88
C VAL A 258 -5.98 -10.51 12.17
N LYS A 259 -5.95 -11.85 12.19
CA LYS A 259 -7.12 -12.66 12.54
C LYS A 259 -7.68 -12.34 13.92
N LYS A 260 -6.82 -12.08 14.91
CA LYS A 260 -7.23 -11.73 16.27
C LYS A 260 -7.97 -10.40 16.30
N CYS A 261 -7.46 -9.40 15.59
CA CYS A 261 -8.13 -8.10 15.45
C CYS A 261 -9.49 -8.23 14.76
N LEU A 262 -9.59 -9.00 13.67
CA LEU A 262 -10.86 -9.23 12.97
C LEU A 262 -11.88 -9.96 13.84
N LYS A 263 -11.44 -11.00 14.57
CA LYS A 263 -12.27 -11.69 15.57
C LYS A 263 -12.77 -10.75 16.67
N GLN A 264 -11.90 -9.85 17.14
CA GLN A 264 -12.29 -8.89 18.17
C GLN A 264 -13.26 -7.85 17.63
N ALA A 265 -13.10 -7.39 16.38
CA ALA A 265 -14.02 -6.49 15.72
C ALA A 265 -15.45 -7.07 15.64
N ASP A 266 -15.56 -8.35 15.29
CA ASP A 266 -16.85 -9.03 15.28
C ASP A 266 -17.46 -9.17 16.68
N LYS A 267 -16.66 -9.51 17.69
CA LYS A 267 -17.11 -9.54 19.09
C LYS A 267 -17.59 -8.18 19.57
N ASP A 268 -16.94 -7.12 19.11
CA ASP A 268 -17.27 -5.75 19.45
C ASP A 268 -18.47 -5.21 18.66
N GLY A 269 -18.97 -5.96 17.66
CA GLY A 269 -20.11 -5.58 16.83
C GLY A 269 -19.87 -4.35 15.95
N VAL A 270 -18.61 -4.05 15.60
CA VAL A 270 -18.27 -2.89 14.76
C VAL A 270 -18.40 -3.21 13.27
N SER A 271 -18.71 -2.19 12.47
CA SER A 271 -18.88 -2.33 11.01
C SER A 271 -17.59 -2.09 10.21
N SER A 272 -16.54 -1.53 10.83
CA SER A 272 -15.28 -1.24 10.13
C SER A 272 -14.06 -1.30 11.03
N ILE A 273 -12.93 -1.69 10.46
CA ILE A 273 -11.62 -1.78 11.11
C ILE A 273 -10.51 -1.37 10.15
N ALA A 274 -9.60 -0.51 10.60
CA ALA A 274 -8.44 -0.08 9.83
C ALA A 274 -7.14 -0.64 10.39
N PHE A 275 -6.32 -1.20 9.49
CA PHE A 275 -4.96 -1.65 9.73
C PHE A 275 -3.99 -0.71 9.03
N THR A 276 -2.78 -0.54 9.58
CA THR A 276 -1.63 -0.09 8.78
C THR A 276 -0.97 -1.27 8.08
N THR A 277 0.11 -1.02 7.33
CA THR A 277 1.08 -2.07 6.98
C THR A 277 1.83 -2.54 8.24
N ILE A 278 1.20 -3.46 8.99
CA ILE A 278 1.64 -3.89 10.33
C ILE A 278 3.12 -4.31 10.33
N GLY A 279 3.95 -3.60 11.10
CA GLY A 279 5.35 -3.97 11.31
C GLY A 279 6.34 -3.55 10.22
N THR A 280 5.90 -3.01 9.07
CA THR A 280 6.83 -2.69 7.95
C THR A 280 7.72 -1.47 8.20
N GLY A 281 7.34 -0.62 9.15
CA GLY A 281 8.10 0.56 9.56
C GLY A 281 9.21 0.21 10.56
N GLY A 282 9.17 0.82 11.75
CA GLY A 282 10.21 0.69 12.77
C GLY A 282 10.53 -0.76 13.20
N PHE A 283 9.57 -1.68 13.05
CA PHE A 283 9.74 -3.10 13.38
C PHE A 283 10.46 -3.93 12.29
N LYS A 284 10.73 -3.36 11.10
CA LYS A 284 11.54 -3.97 10.03
C LYS A 284 10.97 -5.27 9.45
N TRP A 285 9.66 -5.50 9.56
CA TRP A 285 9.03 -6.66 8.92
C TRP A 285 9.05 -6.51 7.40
N PRO A 286 9.40 -7.57 6.63
CA PRO A 286 9.43 -7.49 5.18
C PRO A 286 8.05 -7.13 4.60
N PRO A 287 7.90 -6.04 3.82
CA PRO A 287 6.60 -5.58 3.35
C PRO A 287 5.79 -6.62 2.57
N GLN A 288 6.47 -7.44 1.76
CA GLN A 288 5.83 -8.51 1.00
C GLN A 288 5.21 -9.58 1.92
N LEU A 289 5.97 -10.02 2.93
CA LEU A 289 5.49 -10.99 3.91
C LEU A 289 4.30 -10.44 4.69
N VAL A 290 4.36 -9.18 5.13
CA VAL A 290 3.24 -8.54 5.84
C VAL A 290 2.00 -8.48 4.96
N ALA A 291 2.14 -8.10 3.69
CA ALA A 291 1.02 -8.05 2.76
C ALA A 291 0.41 -9.45 2.54
N ASP A 292 1.24 -10.44 2.22
CA ASP A 292 0.79 -11.81 1.96
C ASP A 292 0.03 -12.39 3.17
N GLU A 293 0.59 -12.25 4.37
CA GLU A 293 -0.03 -12.78 5.59
C GLU A 293 -1.28 -12.00 6.01
N THR A 294 -1.31 -10.68 5.79
CA THR A 294 -2.50 -9.86 6.06
C THR A 294 -3.65 -10.27 5.14
N PHE A 295 -3.42 -10.38 3.82
CA PHE A 295 -4.45 -10.79 2.88
C PHE A 295 -4.90 -12.23 3.10
N GLN A 296 -3.97 -13.14 3.41
CA GLN A 296 -4.31 -14.52 3.78
C GLN A 296 -5.16 -14.58 5.05
N ALA A 297 -4.83 -13.80 6.07
CA ALA A 297 -5.61 -13.72 7.31
C ALA A 297 -7.02 -13.17 7.08
N VAL A 298 -7.15 -12.09 6.31
CA VAL A 298 -8.44 -11.51 5.92
C VAL A 298 -9.28 -12.54 5.16
N LYS A 299 -8.74 -13.11 4.08
CA LYS A 299 -9.45 -14.11 3.27
C LYS A 299 -9.88 -15.31 4.11
N SER A 300 -8.96 -15.86 4.90
CA SER A 300 -9.26 -17.01 5.75
C SER A 300 -10.30 -16.69 6.81
N TYR A 301 -10.24 -15.49 7.42
CA TYR A 301 -11.21 -15.08 8.42
C TYR A 301 -12.61 -14.96 7.81
N ILE A 302 -12.74 -14.18 6.74
CA ILE A 302 -14.01 -13.93 6.06
C ILE A 302 -14.65 -15.24 5.57
N ASN A 303 -13.87 -16.18 5.01
CA ASN A 303 -14.40 -17.48 4.58
C ASN A 303 -14.89 -18.37 5.74
N SER A 304 -14.41 -18.13 6.96
CA SER A 304 -14.78 -18.89 8.17
C SER A 304 -15.78 -18.16 9.05
N ARG A 305 -16.20 -16.96 8.64
CA ARG A 305 -17.04 -16.06 9.44
C ARG A 305 -18.47 -16.58 9.48
N PRO A 306 -19.17 -16.51 10.62
CA PRO A 306 -20.60 -16.83 10.67
C PRO A 306 -21.41 -15.84 9.81
N SER A 307 -22.32 -16.34 8.99
CA SER A 307 -23.12 -15.53 8.06
C SER A 307 -24.14 -14.58 8.73
N SER A 308 -24.25 -14.59 10.06
CA SER A 308 -25.14 -13.71 10.84
C SER A 308 -24.47 -12.42 11.34
N GLY A 309 -23.17 -12.22 11.09
CA GLY A 309 -22.45 -11.01 11.50
C GLY A 309 -22.72 -9.80 10.60
N LEU A 310 -22.67 -8.59 11.16
CA LEU A 310 -22.75 -7.34 10.39
C LEU A 310 -21.65 -7.32 9.30
N PRO A 311 -21.92 -6.93 8.04
CA PRO A 311 -20.86 -6.85 7.03
C PRO A 311 -19.68 -6.00 7.51
N LEU A 312 -18.46 -6.56 7.44
CA LEU A 312 -17.26 -5.89 7.94
C LEU A 312 -16.52 -5.18 6.79
N HIS A 313 -16.27 -3.89 6.96
CA HIS A 313 -15.44 -3.10 6.08
C HIS A 313 -14.01 -3.02 6.61
N ILE A 314 -13.10 -3.72 5.96
CA ILE A 314 -11.68 -3.78 6.32
C ILE A 314 -10.93 -2.71 5.53
N ILE A 315 -10.14 -1.88 6.19
CA ILE A 315 -9.36 -0.81 5.56
C ILE A 315 -7.88 -1.07 5.80
N ILE A 316 -7.06 -1.04 4.74
CA ILE A 316 -5.60 -1.05 4.84
C ILE A 316 -5.10 0.36 4.48
N MET A 317 -4.52 1.04 5.46
CA MET A 317 -3.88 2.34 5.33
C MET A 317 -2.40 2.14 5.01
N ILE A 318 -2.00 2.54 3.81
CA ILE A 318 -0.61 2.60 3.38
C ILE A 318 -0.11 4.01 3.69
N PHE A 319 0.97 4.08 4.46
CA PHE A 319 1.64 5.33 4.77
C PHE A 319 3.00 5.36 4.08
N SER A 320 3.25 6.38 3.26
CA SER A 320 4.58 6.72 2.79
C SER A 320 5.00 8.02 3.48
N GLN A 321 6.12 8.00 4.20
CA GLN A 321 6.78 9.26 4.51
C GLN A 321 7.34 9.79 3.21
N ASN A 322 6.98 11.02 2.83
CA ASN A 322 7.81 11.79 1.92
C ASN A 322 9.24 11.75 2.48
N SER A 323 10.17 11.16 1.72
CA SER A 323 11.59 11.23 2.04
C SER A 323 11.96 12.71 2.18
N PRO A 324 12.71 13.12 3.21
CA PRO A 324 13.28 14.46 3.21
C PRO A 324 14.22 14.57 2.01
N GLU A 325 13.89 15.47 1.09
CA GLU A 325 14.87 16.05 0.19
C GLU A 325 15.97 16.72 1.03
N ASN A 326 17.22 16.49 0.64
CA ASN A 326 18.44 17.17 1.10
C ASN A 326 18.98 16.81 2.50
N SER A 327 19.86 15.80 2.53
CA SER A 327 21.11 15.91 3.29
C SER A 327 22.28 15.84 2.31
N VAL A 328 22.49 16.94 1.58
CA VAL A 328 23.79 17.25 0.97
C VAL A 328 24.74 17.61 2.11
N GLY A 329 25.94 17.04 2.08
CA GLY A 329 26.84 16.92 3.21
C GLY A 329 27.32 18.22 3.85
N ALA A 330 27.58 18.10 5.15
CA ALA A 330 28.60 18.89 5.81
C ALA A 330 29.88 18.04 5.85
N ASN A 331 30.86 18.46 5.06
CA ASN A 331 32.25 18.11 5.30
C ASN A 331 32.66 18.74 6.64
N ASP A 332 33.31 17.95 7.48
CA ASP A 332 34.50 18.33 8.23
C ASP A 332 35.51 17.17 8.11
#